data_AF-A0A7R7ZRT3-F1
#
_entry.id   AF-A0A7R7ZRT3-F1
#
_cell.length_a   1.000
_cell.length_b   1.000
_cell.length_c   1.000
_cell.angle_alpha   90.00
_cell.angle_beta   90.00
_cell.angle_gamma   90.00
#
_symmetry.space_group_name_H-M   'P 1'
#
loop_
_entity.id
_entity.type
_entity.pdbx_description
1 polymer ?
#
loop_
_entity_poly.entity_id
_entity_poly.type
_entity_poly.pdbx_seq_one_letter_code
_entity_poly.pdbx_strand_id
1 'polypeptide(L)'
;MICQASSIIASNIYREDDKPYYRRGNKILLAIVGWNVVMTVFIKCYYMWRNSSRDRKWNAMSDEAKDHYLKTTKEEGNKRLDFRFAH
;
A
#
# COMPACT_ATOMS: atom_id res chain seq x y z
N MET A 1 -10.54 17.07 -1.24
CA MET A 1 -9.54 17.86 -2.01
C MET A 1 -8.72 17.02 -2.99
N ILE A 2 -8.48 15.71 -2.78
CA ILE A 2 -7.76 14.86 -3.77
C ILE A 2 -8.62 14.49 -4.99
N CYS A 3 -9.92 14.24 -4.79
CA CYS A 3 -10.85 13.86 -5.87
C CYS A 3 -10.98 14.94 -6.97
N GLN A 4 -10.96 16.22 -6.60
CA GLN A 4 -11.02 17.32 -7.58
C GLN A 4 -9.75 17.39 -8.43
N ALA A 5 -8.58 17.22 -7.80
CA ALA A 5 -7.30 17.18 -8.53
C ALA A 5 -7.23 16.00 -9.51
N SER A 6 -7.70 14.81 -9.13
CA SER A 6 -7.74 13.65 -10.04
C SER A 6 -8.66 13.90 -11.24
N SER A 7 -9.80 14.57 -11.05
CA SER A 7 -10.70 14.91 -12.16
C SER A 7 -10.07 15.90 -13.14
N ILE A 8 -9.33 16.89 -12.64
CA ILE A 8 -8.58 17.84 -13.50
C ILE A 8 -7.47 17.13 -14.28
N ILE A 9 -6.74 16.20 -13.65
CA ILE A 9 -5.70 15.43 -14.33
C ILE A 9 -6.33 14.55 -15.41
N ALA A 10 -7.41 13.83 -15.08
CA ALA A 10 -8.10 12.93 -15.99
C ALA A 10 -8.62 13.65 -17.25
N SER A 11 -9.20 14.84 -17.10
CA SER A 11 -9.71 15.62 -18.24
C SER A 11 -8.61 16.11 -19.19
N ASN A 12 -7.34 16.07 -18.77
CA ASN A 12 -6.19 16.52 -19.55
C ASN A 12 -5.34 15.38 -20.14
N ILE A 13 -5.72 14.12 -19.94
CA ILE A 13 -5.01 12.95 -20.48
C ILE A 13 -5.14 12.91 -22.01
N TYR A 14 -6.36 13.04 -22.53
CA TYR A 14 -6.62 13.16 -23.96
C TYR A 14 -6.65 14.63 -24.35
N ARG A 15 -5.91 14.96 -25.39
CA ARG A 15 -5.81 16.34 -25.89
C ARG A 15 -5.96 16.37 -27.40
N GLU A 16 -6.46 17.50 -27.88
CA GLU A 16 -6.75 17.76 -29.28
C GLU A 16 -5.53 17.60 -30.20
N ASP A 17 -4.33 17.98 -29.75
CA ASP A 17 -3.07 17.86 -30.50
C ASP A 17 -2.61 16.40 -30.74
N ASP A 18 -3.19 15.44 -30.02
CA ASP A 18 -2.86 14.01 -30.12
C ASP A 18 -3.91 13.24 -30.95
N LYS A 19 -4.91 13.94 -31.52
CA LYS A 19 -5.90 13.35 -32.45
C LYS A 19 -5.25 12.85 -33.75
N PRO A 20 -5.83 11.84 -34.43
CA PRO A 20 -6.99 11.04 -34.02
C PRO A 20 -6.64 9.81 -33.17
N TYR A 21 -5.36 9.44 -33.08
CA TYR A 21 -4.93 8.15 -32.53
C TYR A 21 -4.57 8.17 -31.05
N TYR A 22 -4.39 9.35 -30.46
CA TYR A 22 -4.15 9.59 -29.04
C TYR A 22 -3.02 8.75 -28.42
N ARG A 23 -1.87 8.68 -29.10
CA ARG A 23 -0.77 7.80 -28.67
C ARG A 23 -0.21 8.23 -27.31
N ARG A 24 -0.14 9.54 -27.03
CA ARG A 24 0.32 10.07 -25.74
C ARG A 24 -0.69 9.74 -24.63
N GLY A 25 -1.98 9.96 -24.87
CA GLY A 25 -3.03 9.64 -23.90
C GLY A 25 -3.03 8.15 -23.51
N ASN A 26 -2.97 7.27 -24.51
CA ASN A 26 -2.95 5.82 -24.30
C ASN A 26 -1.68 5.35 -23.56
N LYS A 27 -0.52 5.96 -23.85
CA LYS A 27 0.73 5.67 -23.13
C LYS A 27 0.63 6.07 -21.65
N ILE A 28 0.01 7.20 -21.34
CA ILE A 28 -0.22 7.65 -19.96
C ILE A 28 -1.12 6.67 -19.22
N LEU A 29 -2.23 6.24 -19.83
CA LEU A 29 -3.13 5.25 -19.22
C LEU A 29 -2.41 3.92 -18.96
N LEU A 30 -1.64 3.44 -19.92
CA LEU A 30 -0.87 2.21 -19.74
C LEU A 30 0.15 2.33 -18.60
N ALA A 31 0.81 3.48 -18.47
CA ALA A 31 1.71 3.76 -17.36
C ALA A 31 0.99 3.77 -16.01
N ILE A 32 -0.22 4.34 -15.93
CA ILE A 32 -1.05 4.33 -14.71
C ILE A 32 -1.45 2.89 -14.34
N VAL A 33 -1.84 2.06 -15.30
CA VAL A 33 -2.16 0.65 -15.07
C VAL A 33 -0.93 -0.10 -14.57
N GLY A 34 0.22 0.08 -15.23
CA GLY A 34 1.48 -0.52 -14.80
C GLY A 34 1.87 -0.09 -13.37
N TRP A 35 1.69 1.17 -13.04
CA TRP A 35 1.92 1.69 -11.69
C TRP A 35 1.02 1.05 -10.65
N ASN A 36 -0.26 0.83 -10.95
CA ASN A 36 -1.18 0.13 -10.06
C ASN A 36 -0.69 -1.29 -9.78
N VAL A 37 -0.30 -2.04 -10.81
CA VAL A 37 0.23 -3.40 -10.64
C VAL A 37 1.47 -3.41 -9.74
N VAL A 38 2.42 -2.50 -10.01
CA VAL A 38 3.65 -2.37 -9.21
C VAL A 38 3.30 -2.05 -7.75
N MET A 39 2.39 -1.12 -7.50
CA MET A 39 1.97 -0.75 -6.16
C MET A 39 1.25 -1.88 -5.41
N THR A 40 0.38 -2.63 -6.08
CA THR A 40 -0.28 -3.80 -5.48
C THR A 40 0.73 -4.85 -5.05
N VAL A 41 1.70 -5.19 -5.91
CA VAL A 41 2.75 -6.15 -5.58
C VAL A 41 3.63 -5.61 -4.44
N PHE A 42 4.01 -4.34 -4.51
CA PHE A 42 4.82 -3.69 -3.48
C PHE A 42 4.15 -3.76 -2.10
N ILE A 43 2.85 -3.42 -2.01
CA ILE A 43 2.08 -3.47 -0.76
C ILE A 43 2.02 -4.90 -0.20
N LYS A 44 1.75 -5.90 -1.06
CA LYS A 44 1.73 -7.32 -0.64
C LYS A 44 3.08 -7.75 -0.07
N CYS A 45 4.17 -7.48 -0.78
CA CYS A 45 5.53 -7.79 -0.32
C CYS A 45 5.85 -7.08 1.00
N TYR A 46 5.46 -5.80 1.13
CA TYR A 46 5.64 -5.03 2.35
C TYR A 46 4.90 -5.66 3.55
N TYR A 47 3.64 -6.07 3.36
CA TYR A 47 2.86 -6.72 4.42
C TYR A 47 3.43 -8.08 4.82
N MET A 48 3.86 -8.90 3.85
CA MET A 48 4.55 -10.16 4.12
C MET A 48 5.81 -9.95 4.96
N TRP A 49 6.67 -9.01 4.54
CA TRP A 49 7.91 -8.68 5.26
C TRP A 49 7.62 -8.13 6.66
N ARG A 50 6.63 -7.25 6.80
CA ARG A 50 6.27 -6.65 8.08
C ARG A 50 5.73 -7.69 9.05
N ASN A 51 4.87 -8.60 8.58
CA ASN A 51 4.36 -9.72 9.38
C ASN A 51 5.50 -10.64 9.82
N SER A 52 6.36 -11.08 8.90
CA SER A 52 7.52 -11.93 9.21
C SER A 52 8.45 -11.29 10.25
N SER A 53 8.73 -9.98 10.12
CA SER A 53 9.54 -9.24 11.09
C SER A 53 8.89 -9.19 12.48
N ARG A 54 7.57 -9.11 12.56
CA ARG A 54 6.81 -9.13 13.81
C ARG A 54 6.75 -10.54 14.40
N ASP A 55 6.54 -11.56 13.57
CA ASP A 55 6.56 -12.97 13.99
C ASP A 55 7.90 -13.33 14.62
N ARG A 56 9.01 -12.91 14.00
CA ARG A 56 10.35 -13.16 14.56
C ARG A 56 10.51 -12.56 15.96
N LYS A 57 10.02 -11.34 16.16
CA LYS A 57 10.06 -10.68 17.48
C LYS A 57 9.12 -11.36 18.47
N TRP A 58 7.90 -11.67 18.04
CA TRP A 58 6.88 -12.32 18.87
C TRP A 58 7.31 -13.70 19.35
N ASN A 59 7.86 -14.51 18.44
CA ASN A 59 8.31 -15.86 18.73
C ASN A 59 9.60 -15.90 19.56
N ALA A 60 10.37 -14.82 19.58
CA ALA A 60 11.53 -14.68 20.45
C ALA A 60 11.18 -14.27 21.89
N MET A 61 9.94 -13.86 22.17
CA MET A 61 9.49 -13.52 23.52
C MET A 61 9.06 -14.76 24.31
N SER A 62 9.37 -14.78 25.61
CA SER A 62 8.77 -15.74 26.54
C SER A 62 7.28 -15.46 26.74
N ASP A 63 6.56 -16.42 27.31
CA ASP A 63 5.12 -16.27 27.50
C ASP A 63 4.77 -15.22 28.56
N GLU A 64 5.61 -15.02 29.59
CA GLU A 64 5.41 -13.90 30.54
C GLU A 64 5.61 -12.54 29.86
N ALA A 65 6.59 -12.43 28.95
CA ALA A 65 6.84 -11.20 28.22
C ALA A 65 5.70 -10.86 27.25
N LYS A 66 5.10 -11.87 26.60
CA LYS A 66 3.91 -11.70 25.77
C LYS A 66 2.71 -11.24 26.59
N ASP A 67 2.44 -11.88 27.73
CA ASP A 67 1.34 -11.51 28.62
C ASP A 67 1.51 -10.09 29.17
N HIS A 68 2.73 -9.73 29.60
CA HIS A 68 3.06 -8.37 30.01
C HIS A 68 2.85 -7.36 28.87
N TYR A 69 3.29 -7.68 27.64
CA TYR A 69 3.06 -6.83 26.48
C TYR A 69 1.57 -6.60 26.21
N LEU A 70 0.76 -7.66 26.22
CA LEU A 70 -0.68 -7.56 25.98
C LEU A 70 -1.41 -6.72 27.03
N LYS A 71 -0.96 -6.76 28.30
CA LYS A 71 -1.56 -5.99 29.40
C LYS A 71 -1.13 -4.53 29.45
N THR A 72 0.07 -4.21 28.96
CA THR A 72 0.70 -2.89 29.18
C THR A 72 0.89 -2.06 27.91
N THR A 73 0.75 -2.66 26.72
CA THR A 73 0.98 -1.96 25.45
C THR A 73 0.00 -0.80 25.26
N LYS A 74 0.53 0.34 24.81
CA LYS A 74 -0.24 1.53 24.39
C LYS A 74 -0.37 1.61 22.87
N GLU A 75 0.15 0.62 22.15
CA GLU A 75 0.07 0.57 20.69
C GLU A 75 -1.32 0.14 20.26
N GLU A 76 -1.89 0.85 19.28
CA GLU A 76 -3.23 0.57 18.77
C GLU A 76 -3.19 0.08 17.32
N GLY A 77 -4.15 -0.79 17.00
CA GLY A 77 -4.40 -1.29 15.65
C GLY A 77 -3.15 -1.83 14.96
N ASN A 78 -2.83 -1.27 13.80
CA ASN A 78 -1.75 -1.75 12.95
C ASN A 78 -0.35 -1.53 13.53
N LYS A 79 -0.20 -0.80 14.63
CA LYS A 79 1.09 -0.54 15.29
C LYS A 79 1.51 -1.73 16.16
N ARG A 80 0.55 -2.42 16.78
CA ARG A 80 0.77 -3.55 17.66
C ARG A 80 1.65 -4.64 17.06
N LEU A 81 2.36 -5.36 17.93
CA LEU A 81 3.27 -6.44 17.56
C LEU A 81 2.54 -7.72 17.18
N ASP A 82 1.37 -7.99 17.77
CA ASP A 82 0.51 -9.13 17.47
C ASP A 82 -0.39 -8.88 16.24
N PHE A 83 -0.47 -7.65 15.74
CA PHE A 83 -1.23 -7.34 14.54
C PHE A 83 -0.59 -7.96 13.27
N ARG A 84 -1.41 -8.60 12.43
CA ARG A 84 -1.02 -9.13 11.13
C ARG A 84 -1.82 -8.47 10.01
N PHE A 85 -1.11 -7.96 9.01
CA PHE A 85 -1.72 -7.43 7.79
C PHE A 85 -2.23 -8.58 6.91
N ALA A 86 -3.45 -8.46 6.38
CA ALA A 86 -3.95 -9.36 5.34
C ALA A 86 -3.23 -9.06 4.01
N HIS A 87 -2.68 -10.08 3.35
CA HIS A 87 -1.80 -9.91 2.19
C HIS A 87 -1.94 -11.05 1.18
#